data_AF-A0A6J2YTT2-F1
#
_entry.id   AF-A0A6J2YTT2-F1
#
_cell.length_a   1.000
_cell.length_b   1.000
_cell.length_c   1.000
_cell.angle_alpha   90.00
_cell.angle_beta   90.00
_cell.angle_gamma   90.00
#
_symmetry.space_group_name_H-M   'P 1'
#
loop_
_entity.id
_entity.type
_entity.pdbx_description
1 polymer ?
#
loop_
_entity_poly.entity_id
_entity_poly.type
_entity_poly.pdbx_seq_one_letter_code
_entity_poly.pdbx_strand_id
1 'polypeptide(L)'
;MRTYYSYFESFEDNLENELRDQNQYLSEAKRLKHMADKESDAINQCMLYLEAVLYFLLTGNAMEQEVVTEKAAFTMYKDTLSVIKYISAKFKSLPSLMSVHSKLAILSYRCQALLFYKLCKMRKQECKEIHKIISEYCSKNAAIPTDQPCPGQGTPSPLSPTPSPAGSVGSVGSQSSGYSSGELATKGGVPPQQTGASPAGGTWIPMAVYSAMVKQNVQFSFMLSFQELWDIADNMIVKGKHTEFFIMLDRHCKPLTMHSSLIELVRYVREGIRRLKKEANEQVPSSSSYK
;
A
#
# COMPACT_ATOMS: atom_id res chain seq x y z
N MET A 1 -17.83 -31.73 -14.15
CA MET A 1 -18.83 -30.64 -14.05
C MET A 1 -18.07 -29.36 -13.70
N ARG A 2 -18.17 -28.28 -14.48
CA ARG A 2 -17.61 -26.97 -14.09
C ARG A 2 -18.59 -26.36 -13.08
N THR A 3 -18.23 -26.34 -11.81
CA THR A 3 -19.01 -25.66 -10.77
C THR A 3 -18.84 -24.16 -10.99
N TYR A 4 -19.92 -23.47 -11.35
CA TYR A 4 -19.96 -22.02 -11.48
C TYR A 4 -20.34 -21.42 -10.12
N TYR A 5 -19.58 -20.44 -9.66
CA TYR A 5 -19.88 -19.71 -8.44
C TYR A 5 -20.29 -18.29 -8.82
N SER A 6 -21.53 -17.93 -8.52
CA SER A 6 -22.04 -16.57 -8.75
C SER A 6 -21.50 -15.62 -7.68
N TYR A 7 -21.14 -14.40 -8.10
CA TYR A 7 -20.78 -13.30 -7.19
C TYR A 7 -21.94 -12.90 -6.26
N PHE A 8 -23.18 -13.20 -6.62
CA PHE A 8 -24.39 -12.79 -5.89
C PHE A 8 -24.91 -13.85 -4.90
N GLU A 9 -24.25 -15.00 -4.77
CA GLU A 9 -24.67 -16.05 -3.82
C GLU A 9 -24.06 -15.83 -2.43
N SER A 10 -24.85 -15.18 -1.56
CA SER A 10 -24.59 -15.06 -0.12
C SER A 10 -24.73 -16.43 0.56
N PHE A 11 -23.63 -17.05 0.93
CA PHE A 11 -23.64 -18.26 1.77
C PHE A 11 -23.49 -17.83 3.23
N GLU A 12 -24.56 -17.26 3.79
CA GLU A 12 -24.59 -16.75 5.16
C GLU A 12 -24.54 -17.89 6.21
N ASP A 13 -24.98 -19.10 5.86
CA ASP A 13 -25.18 -20.20 6.81
C ASP A 13 -23.90 -20.79 7.45
N ASN A 14 -22.72 -20.62 6.84
CA ASN A 14 -21.44 -21.03 7.44
C ASN A 14 -20.66 -19.87 8.07
N LEU A 15 -21.15 -18.63 7.94
CA LEU A 15 -20.49 -17.42 8.44
C LEU A 15 -20.72 -17.25 9.95
N GLU A 16 -21.91 -17.57 10.43
CA GLU A 16 -22.31 -17.38 11.83
C GLU A 16 -21.58 -18.28 12.82
N ASN A 17 -21.23 -19.51 12.45
CA ASN A 17 -20.56 -20.45 13.36
C ASN A 17 -19.07 -20.13 13.56
N GLU A 18 -18.36 -19.57 12.57
CA GLU A 18 -16.98 -19.11 12.74
C GLU A 18 -16.90 -17.78 13.51
N LEU A 19 -17.95 -16.94 13.47
CA LEU A 19 -18.04 -15.63 14.13
C LEU A 19 -18.28 -15.70 15.66
N ARG A 20 -18.55 -16.89 16.21
CA ARG A 20 -19.02 -17.05 17.60
C ARG A 20 -17.94 -16.93 18.69
N ASP A 21 -16.67 -16.80 18.33
CA ASP A 21 -15.55 -16.76 19.28
C ASP A 21 -14.69 -15.49 19.15
N GLN A 22 -15.36 -14.33 19.03
CA GLN A 22 -14.73 -13.01 18.93
C GLN A 22 -13.75 -12.73 20.09
N ASN A 23 -14.01 -13.33 21.26
CA ASN A 23 -13.23 -13.13 22.48
C ASN A 23 -11.85 -13.83 22.45
N GLN A 24 -11.60 -14.74 21.51
CA GLN A 24 -10.37 -15.54 21.49
C GLN A 24 -9.42 -15.21 20.32
N TYR A 25 -9.88 -14.51 19.27
CA TYR A 25 -9.04 -14.26 18.10
C TYR A 25 -7.73 -13.55 18.41
N LEU A 26 -7.77 -12.51 19.24
CA LEU A 26 -6.56 -11.75 19.56
C LEU A 26 -5.57 -12.59 20.38
N SER A 27 -6.08 -13.39 21.31
CA SER A 27 -5.28 -14.31 22.12
C SER A 27 -4.63 -15.38 21.25
N GLU A 28 -5.39 -15.94 20.31
CA GLU A 28 -4.91 -16.96 19.38
C GLU A 28 -3.88 -16.40 18.38
N ALA A 29 -4.10 -15.19 17.87
CA ALA A 29 -3.12 -14.50 17.02
C ALA A 29 -1.77 -14.33 17.75
N LYS A 30 -1.80 -13.88 19.00
CA LYS A 30 -0.59 -13.74 19.83
C LYS A 30 0.07 -15.09 20.11
N ARG A 31 -0.72 -16.12 20.43
CA ARG A 31 -0.23 -17.48 20.66
C ARG A 31 0.52 -18.02 19.45
N LEU A 32 -0.08 -17.94 18.26
CA LEU A 32 0.50 -18.40 17.00
C LEU A 32 1.75 -17.59 16.61
N LYS A 33 1.72 -16.26 16.79
CA LYS A 33 2.89 -15.42 16.58
C LYS A 33 4.06 -15.87 17.47
N HIS A 34 3.83 -16.08 18.77
CA HIS A 34 4.87 -16.55 19.69
C HIS A 34 5.36 -17.97 19.38
N MET A 35 4.51 -18.83 18.82
CA MET A 35 4.95 -20.13 18.31
C MET A 35 5.86 -19.95 17.09
N ALA A 36 5.50 -19.06 16.17
CA ALA A 36 6.33 -18.75 15.00
C ALA A 36 7.69 -18.16 15.40
N ASP A 37 7.72 -17.30 16.42
CA ASP A 37 8.96 -16.72 16.97
C ASP A 37 9.95 -17.80 17.50
N LYS A 38 9.44 -18.99 17.89
CA LYS A 38 10.22 -20.12 18.40
C LYS A 38 10.49 -21.21 17.37
N GLU A 39 9.86 -21.13 16.20
CA GLU A 39 9.95 -22.14 15.16
C GLU A 39 11.29 -22.05 14.42
N SER A 40 11.92 -23.20 14.20
CA SER A 40 13.22 -23.30 13.54
C SER A 40 13.09 -23.57 12.04
N ASP A 41 12.07 -24.34 11.63
CA ASP A 41 11.80 -24.57 10.21
C ASP A 41 11.19 -23.32 9.59
N ALA A 42 11.87 -22.77 8.58
CA ALA A 42 11.47 -21.50 7.98
C ALA A 42 10.06 -21.57 7.35
N ILE A 43 9.67 -22.71 6.76
CA ILE A 43 8.38 -22.87 6.09
C ILE A 43 7.25 -22.94 7.13
N ASN A 44 7.41 -23.75 8.18
CA ASN A 44 6.46 -23.82 9.29
C ASN A 44 6.35 -22.49 10.02
N GLN A 45 7.48 -21.80 10.20
CA GLN A 45 7.50 -20.45 10.75
C GLN A 45 6.65 -19.50 9.88
N CYS A 46 6.80 -19.52 8.55
CA CYS A 46 5.94 -18.75 7.63
C CYS A 46 4.46 -19.07 7.81
N MET A 47 4.11 -20.35 7.86
CA MET A 47 2.73 -20.80 8.00
C MET A 47 2.11 -20.32 9.32
N LEU A 48 2.82 -20.46 10.44
CA LEU A 48 2.36 -20.01 11.75
C LEU A 48 2.17 -18.49 11.82
N TYR A 49 3.12 -17.74 11.25
CA TYR A 49 2.99 -16.29 11.14
C TYR A 49 1.79 -15.88 10.28
N LEU A 50 1.56 -16.55 9.15
CA LEU A 50 0.43 -16.25 8.29
C LEU A 50 -0.89 -16.61 8.98
N GLU A 51 -0.97 -17.75 9.69
CA GLU A 51 -2.13 -18.11 10.52
C GLU A 51 -2.40 -17.04 11.60
N ALA A 52 -1.36 -16.54 12.28
CA ALA A 52 -1.48 -15.44 13.24
C ALA A 52 -2.06 -14.18 12.60
N VAL A 53 -1.61 -13.82 11.39
CA VAL A 53 -2.16 -12.70 10.62
C VAL A 53 -3.66 -12.90 10.35
N LEU A 54 -4.09 -14.10 9.98
CA LEU A 54 -5.52 -14.35 9.75
C LEU A 54 -6.37 -14.11 11.02
N TYR A 55 -5.87 -14.48 12.20
CA TYR A 55 -6.56 -14.17 13.45
C TYR A 55 -6.54 -12.67 13.81
N PHE A 56 -5.47 -11.94 13.48
CA PHE A 56 -5.50 -10.48 13.60
C PHE A 56 -6.54 -9.84 12.66
N LEU A 57 -6.70 -10.36 11.43
CA LEU A 57 -7.75 -9.90 10.50
C LEU A 57 -9.15 -10.18 11.05
N LEU A 58 -9.39 -11.36 11.62
CA LEU A 58 -10.65 -11.71 12.28
C LEU A 58 -10.93 -10.79 13.48
N THR A 59 -9.90 -10.48 14.27
CA THR A 59 -9.99 -9.53 15.39
C THR A 59 -10.43 -8.15 14.88
N GLY A 60 -9.77 -7.62 13.84
CA GLY A 60 -10.13 -6.34 13.25
C GLY A 60 -11.56 -6.35 12.67
N ASN A 61 -11.99 -7.47 12.09
CA ASN A 61 -13.34 -7.61 11.55
C ASN A 61 -14.41 -7.63 12.65
N ALA A 62 -14.13 -8.29 13.78
CA ALA A 62 -15.02 -8.27 14.94
C ALA A 62 -15.15 -6.84 15.52
N MET A 63 -14.04 -6.11 15.61
CA MET A 63 -14.05 -4.70 16.03
C MET A 63 -14.90 -3.84 15.08
N GLU A 64 -14.76 -3.99 13.77
CA GLU A 64 -15.50 -3.16 12.81
C GLU A 64 -17.03 -3.29 12.89
N GLN A 65 -17.56 -4.39 13.44
CA GLN A 65 -19.01 -4.55 13.66
C GLN A 65 -19.56 -3.57 14.70
N GLU A 66 -18.70 -3.00 15.55
CA GLU A 66 -19.06 -2.02 16.57
C GLU A 66 -18.67 -0.60 16.13
N VAL A 67 -19.65 0.30 16.01
CA VAL A 67 -19.44 1.71 15.58
C VAL A 67 -18.40 2.43 16.45
N VAL A 68 -18.35 2.12 17.74
CA VAL A 68 -17.43 2.76 18.70
C VAL A 68 -15.97 2.38 18.43
N THR A 69 -15.72 1.22 17.83
CA THR A 69 -14.36 0.69 17.68
C THR A 69 -13.82 0.77 16.24
N GLU A 70 -14.51 1.47 15.32
CA GLU A 70 -14.06 1.65 13.92
C GLU A 70 -12.61 2.15 13.81
N LYS A 71 -12.22 3.16 14.60
CA LYS A 71 -10.83 3.68 14.63
C LYS A 71 -9.84 2.63 15.13
N ALA A 72 -10.24 1.81 16.09
CA ALA A 72 -9.42 0.75 16.65
C ALA A 72 -9.29 -0.42 15.64
N ALA A 73 -10.36 -0.75 14.91
CA ALA A 73 -10.34 -1.70 13.81
C ALA A 73 -9.38 -1.25 12.68
N PHE A 74 -9.43 0.03 12.30
CA PHE A 74 -8.50 0.60 11.32
C PHE A 74 -7.04 0.46 11.77
N THR A 75 -6.77 0.74 13.05
CA THR A 75 -5.44 0.57 13.65
C THR A 75 -5.01 -0.89 13.64
N MET A 76 -5.89 -1.82 14.04
CA MET A 76 -5.64 -3.26 14.01
C MET A 76 -5.23 -3.72 12.60
N TYR A 77 -5.94 -3.29 11.56
CA TYR A 77 -5.59 -3.62 10.18
C TYR A 77 -4.27 -3.02 9.72
N LYS A 78 -3.99 -1.76 10.09
CA LYS A 78 -2.73 -1.10 9.75
C LYS A 78 -1.52 -1.77 10.42
N ASP A 79 -1.66 -2.16 11.68
CA ASP A 79 -0.61 -2.86 12.43
C ASP A 79 -0.41 -4.27 11.84
N THR A 80 -1.51 -4.97 11.55
CA THR A 80 -1.47 -6.28 10.86
C THR A 80 -0.75 -6.19 9.52
N LEU A 81 -0.98 -5.12 8.75
CA LEU A 81 -0.30 -4.89 7.48
C LEU A 81 1.20 -4.73 7.66
N SER A 82 1.63 -4.03 8.70
CA SER A 82 3.04 -3.86 9.04
C SER A 82 3.67 -5.21 9.42
N VAL A 83 2.95 -6.03 10.19
CA VAL A 83 3.37 -7.38 10.61
C VAL A 83 3.56 -8.29 9.39
N ILE A 84 2.56 -8.43 8.50
CA ILE A 84 2.69 -9.30 7.33
C ILE A 84 3.76 -8.82 6.34
N LYS A 85 3.98 -7.50 6.21
CA LYS A 85 5.08 -6.96 5.38
C LYS A 85 6.44 -7.33 5.94
N TYR A 86 6.64 -7.17 7.25
CA TYR A 86 7.88 -7.54 7.93
C TYR A 86 8.19 -9.04 7.75
N ILE A 87 7.18 -9.87 8.02
CA ILE A 87 7.23 -11.32 7.87
C ILE A 87 7.59 -11.70 6.42
N SER A 88 6.90 -11.12 5.44
CA SER A 88 7.16 -11.39 4.01
C SER A 88 8.55 -10.96 3.56
N ALA A 89 9.06 -9.84 4.07
CA ALA A 89 10.42 -9.38 3.77
C ALA A 89 11.48 -10.35 4.30
N LYS A 90 11.29 -10.87 5.52
CA LYS A 90 12.15 -11.92 6.08
C LYS A 90 12.17 -13.20 5.24
N PHE A 91 11.09 -13.53 4.55
CA PHE A 91 11.01 -14.76 3.76
C PHE A 91 11.53 -14.63 2.34
N LYS A 92 11.55 -13.42 1.78
CA LYS A 92 12.14 -13.17 0.45
C LYS A 92 13.65 -13.42 0.41
N SER A 93 14.33 -13.36 1.56
CA SER A 93 15.77 -13.63 1.62
C SER A 93 16.12 -15.12 1.64
N LEU A 94 15.13 -16.03 1.68
CA LEU A 94 15.38 -17.47 1.64
C LEU A 94 15.46 -17.97 0.18
N PRO A 95 16.42 -18.84 -0.18
CA PRO A 95 16.52 -19.38 -1.54
C PRO A 95 15.22 -20.10 -1.94
N SER A 96 14.52 -19.58 -2.96
CA SER A 96 13.21 -20.09 -3.38
C SER A 96 13.32 -21.30 -4.31
N LEU A 97 13.90 -22.41 -3.84
CA LEU A 97 13.98 -23.65 -4.62
C LEU A 97 12.73 -24.53 -4.45
N MET A 98 11.87 -24.24 -3.47
CA MET A 98 10.70 -25.07 -3.13
C MET A 98 9.38 -24.44 -3.60
N SER A 99 8.57 -25.22 -4.31
CA SER A 99 7.21 -24.87 -4.77
C SER A 99 6.31 -24.36 -3.63
N VAL A 100 6.47 -24.89 -2.42
CA VAL A 100 5.72 -24.49 -1.21
C VAL A 100 5.99 -23.04 -0.82
N HIS A 101 7.23 -22.58 -0.94
CA HIS A 101 7.62 -21.20 -0.60
C HIS A 101 6.93 -20.19 -1.52
N SER A 102 6.94 -20.44 -2.83
CA SER A 102 6.25 -19.61 -3.82
C SER A 102 4.74 -19.54 -3.57
N LYS A 103 4.09 -20.67 -3.29
CA LYS A 103 2.65 -20.71 -2.97
C LYS A 103 2.32 -19.94 -1.70
N LEU A 104 3.14 -20.04 -0.64
CA LEU A 104 2.99 -19.23 0.57
C LEU A 104 3.18 -17.74 0.32
N ALA A 105 4.19 -17.38 -0.47
CA ALA A 105 4.43 -15.99 -0.85
C ALA A 105 3.22 -15.39 -1.60
N ILE A 106 2.64 -16.15 -2.53
CA ILE A 106 1.41 -15.76 -3.24
C ILE A 106 0.26 -15.53 -2.26
N LEU A 107 0.00 -16.46 -1.33
CA LEU A 107 -1.04 -16.29 -0.31
C LEU A 107 -0.79 -15.05 0.56
N SER A 108 0.46 -14.79 0.95
CA SER A 108 0.84 -13.57 1.69
C SER A 108 0.59 -12.29 0.88
N TYR A 109 0.89 -12.29 -0.42
CA TYR A 109 0.58 -11.15 -1.29
C TYR A 109 -0.92 -10.91 -1.41
N ARG A 110 -1.74 -11.96 -1.53
CA ARG A 110 -3.20 -11.82 -1.53
C ARG A 110 -3.71 -11.21 -0.21
N CYS A 111 -3.16 -11.63 0.93
CA CYS A 111 -3.47 -11.02 2.22
C CYS A 111 -3.12 -9.52 2.23
N GLN A 112 -1.91 -9.16 1.82
CA GLN A 112 -1.47 -7.75 1.80
C GLN A 112 -2.34 -6.91 0.87
N ALA A 113 -2.61 -7.40 -0.35
CA ALA A 113 -3.42 -6.70 -1.33
C ALA A 113 -4.82 -6.39 -0.78
N LEU A 114 -5.55 -7.40 -0.30
CA LEU A 114 -6.90 -7.19 0.24
C LEU A 114 -6.91 -6.37 1.53
N LEU A 115 -5.83 -6.39 2.31
CA LEU A 115 -5.69 -5.53 3.48
C LEU A 115 -5.46 -4.06 3.10
N PHE A 116 -4.66 -3.78 2.07
CA PHE A 116 -4.54 -2.44 1.48
C PHE A 116 -5.90 -1.96 0.93
N TYR A 117 -6.61 -2.81 0.19
CA TYR A 117 -7.96 -2.51 -0.29
C TYR A 117 -8.92 -2.20 0.86
N LYS A 118 -8.88 -2.99 1.95
CA LYS A 118 -9.69 -2.76 3.14
C LYS A 118 -9.41 -1.39 3.76
N LEU A 119 -8.14 -1.04 3.97
CA LEU A 119 -7.74 0.26 4.52
C LEU A 119 -8.21 1.42 3.63
N CYS A 120 -8.10 1.27 2.31
CA CYS A 120 -8.63 2.25 1.35
C CYS A 120 -10.16 2.36 1.44
N LYS A 121 -10.87 1.23 1.55
CA LYS A 121 -12.34 1.18 1.63
C LYS A 121 -12.85 1.88 2.89
N MET A 122 -12.22 1.66 4.04
CA MET A 122 -12.60 2.33 5.31
C MET A 122 -12.44 3.86 5.24
N ARG A 123 -11.51 4.37 4.42
CA ARG A 123 -11.21 5.80 4.30
C ARG A 123 -11.92 6.47 3.12
N LYS A 124 -12.79 5.73 2.40
CA LYS A 124 -13.43 6.18 1.16
C LYS A 124 -14.16 7.52 1.31
N GLN A 125 -14.85 7.75 2.42
CA GLN A 125 -15.58 9.00 2.65
C GLN A 125 -14.63 10.18 2.84
N GLU A 126 -13.60 10.02 3.68
CA GLU A 126 -12.57 11.05 3.87
C GLU A 126 -11.81 11.35 2.55
N CYS A 127 -11.56 10.33 1.72
CA CYS A 127 -10.95 10.53 0.40
C CYS A 127 -11.78 11.45 -0.50
N LYS A 128 -13.12 11.34 -0.47
CA LYS A 128 -14.01 12.20 -1.27
C LYS A 128 -13.95 13.66 -0.81
N GLU A 129 -13.91 13.87 0.51
CA GLU A 129 -13.81 15.20 1.11
C GLU A 129 -12.46 15.85 0.79
N ILE A 130 -11.37 15.10 0.94
CA ILE A 130 -10.01 15.53 0.54
C ILE A 130 -9.98 15.89 -0.94
N HIS A 131 -10.53 15.02 -1.80
CA HIS A 131 -10.55 15.27 -3.23
C HIS A 131 -11.33 16.55 -3.58
N LYS A 132 -12.45 16.82 -2.91
CA LYS A 132 -13.21 18.06 -3.09
C LYS A 132 -12.37 19.30 -2.73
N ILE A 133 -11.67 19.29 -1.60
CA ILE A 133 -10.80 20.40 -1.16
C ILE A 133 -9.73 20.70 -2.21
N ILE A 134 -9.06 19.65 -2.70
CA ILE A 134 -7.97 19.78 -3.67
C ILE A 134 -8.50 20.22 -5.02
N SER A 135 -9.59 19.61 -5.50
CA SER A 135 -10.21 19.94 -6.79
C SER A 135 -10.71 21.39 -6.82
N GLU A 136 -11.33 21.86 -5.73
CA GLU A 136 -11.79 23.24 -5.59
C GLU A 136 -10.62 24.24 -5.61
N TYR A 137 -9.54 23.94 -4.88
CA TYR A 137 -8.32 24.77 -4.90
C TYR A 137 -7.68 24.81 -6.28
N CYS A 138 -7.47 23.66 -6.91
CA CYS A 138 -6.90 23.59 -8.25
C CYS A 138 -7.76 24.33 -9.26
N SER A 139 -9.09 24.24 -9.18
CA SER A 139 -9.98 24.96 -10.11
C SER A 139 -9.90 26.48 -9.94
N LYS A 140 -9.79 26.98 -8.71
CA LYS A 140 -9.64 28.43 -8.43
C LYS A 140 -8.26 28.96 -8.81
N ASN A 141 -7.23 28.12 -8.76
CA ASN A 141 -5.84 28.50 -8.95
C ASN A 141 -5.24 28.03 -10.30
N ALA A 142 -6.00 27.31 -11.14
CA ALA A 142 -5.60 26.88 -12.49
C ALA A 142 -5.51 28.03 -13.50
N ALA A 143 -5.93 29.24 -13.12
CA ALA A 143 -5.95 30.43 -13.95
C ALA A 143 -4.88 31.48 -13.52
N ILE A 144 -3.65 31.05 -13.22
CA ILE A 144 -2.50 31.97 -13.31
C ILE A 144 -1.86 31.72 -14.68
N PRO A 145 -2.14 32.55 -15.71
CA PRO A 145 -1.38 32.49 -16.95
C PRO A 145 0.06 32.87 -16.63
N THR A 146 1.00 32.00 -16.99
CA THR A 146 2.43 32.33 -17.05
C THR A 146 2.80 33.24 -18.23
N ASP A 147 1.81 33.74 -19.00
CA ASP A 147 2.03 34.76 -20.02
C ASP A 147 1.62 36.14 -19.49
N GLN A 148 2.60 36.87 -18.94
CA GLN A 148 2.55 38.33 -18.98
C GLN A 148 2.97 38.78 -20.39
N PRO A 149 2.11 39.42 -21.19
CA PRO A 149 2.55 40.11 -22.40
C PRO A 149 3.28 41.39 -21.97
N CYS A 150 4.56 41.50 -22.29
CA CYS A 150 5.28 42.77 -22.22
C CYS A 150 4.55 43.80 -23.11
N PRO A 151 4.18 45.00 -22.61
CA PRO A 151 3.47 45.98 -23.41
C PRO A 151 4.44 46.72 -24.35
N GLY A 152 4.23 46.52 -25.65
CA GLY A 152 4.50 47.52 -26.69
C GLY A 152 5.90 47.53 -27.29
N GLN A 153 6.07 46.91 -28.46
CA GLN A 153 6.21 47.61 -29.75
C GLN A 153 6.34 46.58 -30.88
N GLY A 154 5.60 46.82 -31.96
CA GLY A 154 5.32 45.83 -33.00
C GLY A 154 6.41 45.62 -34.04
N THR A 155 6.38 44.46 -34.68
CA THR A 155 6.23 44.23 -36.14
C THR A 155 6.48 42.74 -36.44
N PRO A 156 5.85 42.14 -37.47
CA PRO A 156 5.87 40.69 -37.68
C PRO A 156 7.00 40.20 -38.60
N SER A 157 7.59 39.05 -38.20
CA SER A 157 8.18 37.97 -39.03
C SER A 157 9.55 38.20 -39.69
N PRO A 158 10.18 37.15 -40.27
CA PRO A 158 10.50 35.79 -39.79
C PRO A 158 12.02 35.49 -39.99
N LEU A 159 12.44 34.24 -39.75
CA LEU A 159 13.73 33.61 -40.13
C LEU A 159 14.83 33.53 -39.05
N SER A 160 15.04 32.31 -38.58
CA SER A 160 16.32 31.80 -38.07
C SER A 160 17.36 31.81 -39.22
N PRO A 161 18.66 32.02 -38.95
CA PRO A 161 19.51 30.89 -38.59
C PRO A 161 20.58 31.18 -37.52
N THR A 162 21.03 30.11 -36.86
CA THR A 162 22.24 30.05 -36.01
C THR A 162 23.47 30.65 -36.68
N PRO A 163 24.41 31.20 -35.90
CA PRO A 163 25.62 30.41 -35.62
C PRO A 163 26.13 30.55 -34.16
N SER A 164 26.71 29.47 -33.64
CA SER A 164 27.55 29.50 -32.44
C SER A 164 28.85 30.27 -32.68
N PRO A 165 29.49 30.76 -31.61
CA PRO A 165 30.92 30.52 -31.47
C PRO A 165 31.29 29.94 -30.09
N ALA A 166 32.37 29.18 -30.13
CA ALA A 166 32.94 28.39 -29.05
C ALA A 166 33.59 29.22 -27.93
N GLY A 167 33.66 28.59 -26.75
CA GLY A 167 34.79 28.71 -25.83
C GLY A 167 34.67 29.77 -24.73
N SER A 168 34.62 29.32 -23.46
CA SER A 168 35.52 29.78 -22.39
C SER A 168 35.13 29.17 -21.03
N VAL A 169 36.02 28.30 -20.57
CA VAL A 169 36.54 28.11 -19.20
C VAL A 169 35.69 28.53 -17.98
N GLY A 170 35.41 27.53 -17.14
CA GLY A 170 35.52 27.53 -15.66
C GLY A 170 34.96 28.70 -14.84
N SER A 171 33.95 28.40 -14.00
CA SER A 171 33.84 29.08 -12.69
C SER A 171 33.09 28.24 -11.66
N VAL A 172 33.90 27.75 -10.73
CA VAL A 172 33.71 27.55 -9.28
C VAL A 172 32.30 27.64 -8.68
N GLY A 173 31.95 26.60 -7.92
CA GLY A 173 30.78 26.55 -7.06
C GLY A 173 30.81 27.64 -5.99
N SER A 174 29.64 28.24 -5.74
CA SER A 174 29.44 29.21 -4.68
C SER A 174 28.61 28.59 -3.56
N GLN A 175 29.30 28.37 -2.44
CA GLN A 175 28.72 28.23 -1.11
C GLN A 175 28.11 29.58 -0.70
N SER A 176 26.84 29.60 -0.29
CA SER A 176 26.24 30.77 0.36
C SER A 176 26.17 30.52 1.86
N SER A 177 27.03 31.23 2.58
CA SER A 177 26.93 31.47 4.02
C SER A 177 26.12 32.74 4.24
N GLY A 178 25.08 32.64 5.06
CA GLY A 178 24.30 33.78 5.52
C GLY A 178 24.85 34.31 6.83
N TYR A 179 24.98 35.63 6.95
CA TYR A 179 24.60 36.44 8.12
C TYR A 179 24.90 37.91 7.81
N SER A 180 23.92 38.79 7.98
CA SER A 180 24.15 40.23 8.22
C SER A 180 22.86 40.86 8.73
N SER A 181 22.88 41.27 10.00
CA SER A 181 22.04 42.35 10.51
C SER A 181 22.98 43.33 11.20
N GLY A 182 23.15 44.48 10.57
CA GLY A 182 23.75 45.67 11.16
C GLY A 182 22.63 46.67 11.48
N GLU A 183 22.68 47.21 12.68
CA GLU A 183 21.75 48.18 13.23
C GLU A 183 21.93 49.61 12.67
N LEU A 184 20.92 50.43 13.00
CA LEU A 184 20.92 51.88 13.27
C LEU A 184 20.63 52.88 12.14
N ALA A 185 19.38 53.34 12.23
CA ALA A 185 18.78 54.62 11.86
C ALA A 185 19.72 55.83 11.62
N THR A 186 19.41 56.64 10.59
CA THR A 186 18.78 57.97 10.76
C THR A 186 18.60 58.71 9.42
N LYS A 187 17.46 59.41 9.32
CA LYS A 187 17.12 60.56 8.45
C LYS A 187 16.84 60.33 6.95
N GLY A 188 15.55 60.51 6.61
CA GLY A 188 15.14 61.49 5.60
C GLY A 188 14.79 60.97 4.20
N GLY A 189 13.48 60.94 3.91
CA GLY A 189 12.94 61.12 2.56
C GLY A 189 12.75 59.84 1.74
N VAL A 190 11.63 59.83 1.00
CA VAL A 190 11.12 58.85 0.02
C VAL A 190 10.71 57.45 0.52
N PRO A 191 9.45 57.00 0.25
CA PRO A 191 9.08 55.62 0.50
C PRO A 191 9.85 54.71 -0.48
N PRO A 192 10.60 53.69 -0.01
CA PRO A 192 11.10 52.67 -0.92
C PRO A 192 9.91 51.80 -1.32
N GLN A 193 9.54 51.89 -2.60
CA GLN A 193 8.72 50.89 -3.26
C GLN A 193 9.38 49.54 -3.01
N GLN A 194 8.77 48.72 -2.15
CA GLN A 194 9.21 47.35 -1.91
C GLN A 194 9.00 46.54 -3.20
N THR A 195 9.96 46.61 -4.11
CA THR A 195 10.23 45.52 -5.04
C THR A 195 10.88 44.42 -4.21
N GLY A 196 10.07 43.74 -3.40
CA GLY A 196 10.44 42.47 -2.82
C GLY A 196 10.64 41.51 -3.98
N ALA A 197 11.91 41.29 -4.35
CA ALA A 197 12.30 40.23 -5.25
C ALA A 197 11.68 38.93 -4.71
N SER A 198 10.63 38.47 -5.39
CA SER A 198 9.97 37.21 -5.03
C SER A 198 11.00 36.10 -5.15
N PRO A 199 11.19 35.26 -4.12
CA PRO A 199 12.10 34.14 -4.25
C PRO A 199 11.58 33.24 -5.37
N ALA A 200 12.42 33.09 -6.38
CA ALA A 200 12.44 32.09 -7.45
C ALA A 200 11.29 31.05 -7.44
N GLY A 201 10.44 31.09 -8.47
CA GLY A 201 9.78 29.92 -9.08
C GLY A 201 8.82 29.08 -8.23
N GLY A 202 8.46 29.49 -7.01
CA GLY A 202 7.57 28.72 -6.12
C GLY A 202 6.12 29.20 -6.13
N THR A 203 5.15 28.28 -6.09
CA THR A 203 3.74 28.59 -5.80
C THR A 203 3.44 28.33 -4.33
N TRP A 204 2.83 29.30 -3.64
CA TRP A 204 2.42 29.15 -2.24
C TRP A 204 1.09 28.39 -2.14
N ILE A 205 1.08 27.28 -1.39
CA ILE A 205 -0.09 26.43 -1.17
C ILE A 205 -0.60 26.60 0.26
N PRO A 206 -1.91 26.87 0.48
CA PRO A 206 -2.48 26.92 1.82
C PRO A 206 -2.28 25.61 2.59
N MET A 207 -1.97 25.71 3.89
CA MET A 207 -1.68 24.52 4.72
C MET A 207 -2.79 23.48 4.74
N ALA A 208 -4.05 23.88 4.68
CA ALA A 208 -5.19 22.96 4.60
C ALA A 208 -5.17 22.13 3.31
N VAL A 209 -4.81 22.75 2.17
CA VAL A 209 -4.68 22.08 0.87
C VAL A 209 -3.46 21.17 0.86
N TYR A 210 -2.31 21.64 1.38
CA TYR A 210 -1.12 20.81 1.50
C TYR A 210 -1.38 19.56 2.37
N SER A 211 -2.03 19.72 3.52
CA SER A 211 -2.42 18.59 4.38
C SER A 211 -3.37 17.62 3.65
N ALA A 212 -4.34 18.15 2.90
CA ALA A 212 -5.22 17.34 2.06
C ALA A 212 -4.43 16.55 1.00
N MET A 213 -3.47 17.19 0.31
CA MET A 213 -2.60 16.54 -0.69
C MET A 213 -1.75 15.43 -0.08
N VAL A 214 -1.14 15.65 1.09
CA VAL A 214 -0.37 14.62 1.80
C VAL A 214 -1.27 13.43 2.15
N LYS A 215 -2.47 13.68 2.68
CA LYS A 215 -3.43 12.61 2.97
C LYS A 215 -3.88 11.88 1.70
N GLN A 216 -4.11 12.60 0.59
CA GLN A 216 -4.44 12.00 -0.71
C GLN A 216 -3.33 11.08 -1.20
N ASN A 217 -2.06 11.48 -1.05
CA ASN A 217 -0.90 10.68 -1.44
C ASN A 217 -0.82 9.36 -0.66
N VAL A 218 -1.10 9.38 0.64
CA VAL A 218 -1.17 8.16 1.46
C VAL A 218 -2.27 7.22 0.95
N GLN A 219 -3.44 7.74 0.59
CA GLN A 219 -4.56 6.93 0.08
C GLN A 219 -4.26 6.36 -1.31
N PHE A 220 -3.66 7.16 -2.18
CA PHE A 220 -3.19 6.70 -3.48
C PHE A 220 -2.15 5.59 -3.35
N SER A 221 -1.24 5.72 -2.38
CA SER A 221 -0.24 4.68 -2.08
C SER A 221 -0.88 3.35 -1.66
N PHE A 222 -1.99 3.38 -0.91
CA PHE A 222 -2.74 2.16 -0.59
C PHE A 222 -3.36 1.52 -1.83
N MET A 223 -3.99 2.32 -2.70
CA MET A 223 -4.61 1.82 -3.93
C MET A 223 -3.58 1.22 -4.89
N LEU A 224 -2.44 1.91 -5.08
CA LEU A 224 -1.35 1.44 -5.92
C LEU A 224 -0.77 0.13 -5.36
N SER A 225 -0.45 0.08 -4.06
CA SER A 225 0.09 -1.12 -3.42
C SER A 225 -0.85 -2.31 -3.52
N PHE A 226 -2.16 -2.09 -3.38
CA PHE A 226 -3.17 -3.13 -3.55
C PHE A 226 -3.12 -3.75 -4.94
N GLN A 227 -3.13 -2.91 -5.98
CA GLN A 227 -3.10 -3.37 -7.37
C GLN A 227 -1.78 -4.10 -7.68
N GLU A 228 -0.65 -3.50 -7.34
CA GLU A 228 0.68 -4.06 -7.61
C GLU A 228 0.88 -5.43 -6.94
N LEU A 229 0.49 -5.58 -5.68
CA LEU A 229 0.66 -6.85 -4.96
C LEU A 229 -0.27 -7.93 -5.50
N TRP A 230 -1.47 -7.55 -5.94
CA TRP A 230 -2.39 -8.47 -6.61
C TRP A 230 -1.78 -8.97 -7.93
N ASP A 231 -1.27 -8.07 -8.75
CA ASP A 231 -0.65 -8.39 -10.04
C ASP A 231 0.65 -9.20 -9.85
N ILE A 232 1.45 -8.92 -8.82
CA ILE A 232 2.61 -9.73 -8.45
C ILE A 232 2.18 -11.17 -8.13
N ALA A 233 1.12 -11.34 -7.34
CA ALA A 233 0.59 -12.66 -7.00
C ALA A 233 0.13 -13.43 -8.24
N ASP A 234 -0.62 -12.80 -9.15
CA ASP A 234 -1.05 -13.41 -10.41
C ASP A 234 0.12 -13.82 -11.29
N ASN A 235 1.11 -12.93 -11.44
CA ASN A 235 2.33 -13.22 -12.19
C ASN A 235 3.11 -14.39 -11.61
N MET A 236 3.19 -14.50 -10.27
CA MET A 236 3.85 -15.62 -9.60
C MET A 236 3.13 -16.95 -9.82
N ILE A 237 1.79 -16.94 -9.85
CA ILE A 237 1.00 -18.15 -10.13
C ILE A 237 1.31 -18.67 -11.53
N VAL A 238 1.25 -17.79 -12.54
CA VAL A 238 1.45 -18.15 -13.95
C VAL A 238 2.89 -18.56 -14.23
N LYS A 239 3.87 -17.71 -13.85
CA LYS A 239 5.29 -17.97 -14.11
C LYS A 239 5.81 -19.17 -13.31
N GLY A 240 5.35 -19.34 -12.08
CA GLY A 240 5.72 -20.45 -11.20
C GLY A 240 5.03 -21.78 -11.51
N LYS A 241 4.12 -21.82 -12.51
CA LYS A 241 3.31 -23.01 -12.85
C LYS A 241 2.55 -23.57 -11.63
N HIS A 242 2.04 -22.68 -10.77
CA HIS A 242 1.28 -23.04 -9.57
C HIS A 242 -0.24 -23.03 -9.80
N THR A 243 -0.69 -22.87 -11.05
CA THR A 243 -2.10 -22.73 -11.43
C THR A 243 -2.99 -23.82 -10.87
N GLU A 244 -2.58 -25.09 -10.95
CA GLU A 244 -3.41 -26.21 -10.48
C GLU A 244 -3.71 -26.12 -8.98
N PHE A 245 -2.72 -25.72 -8.16
CA PHE A 245 -2.92 -25.52 -6.72
C PHE A 245 -4.02 -24.50 -6.45
N PHE A 246 -3.98 -23.35 -7.12
CA PHE A 246 -4.95 -22.27 -6.92
C PHE A 246 -6.31 -22.60 -7.56
N ILE A 247 -6.36 -23.30 -8.70
CA ILE A 247 -7.62 -23.81 -9.27
C ILE A 247 -8.32 -24.76 -8.29
N MET A 248 -7.57 -25.66 -7.64
CA MET A 248 -8.14 -26.56 -6.65
C MET A 248 -8.61 -25.82 -5.38
N LEU A 249 -7.95 -24.71 -5.04
CA LEU A 249 -8.33 -23.86 -3.92
C LEU A 249 -9.62 -23.08 -4.24
N ASP A 250 -9.68 -22.47 -5.42
CA ASP A 250 -10.86 -21.77 -5.96
C ASP A 250 -12.08 -22.68 -6.04
N ARG A 251 -11.91 -23.95 -6.42
CA ARG A 251 -13.02 -24.92 -6.45
C ARG A 251 -13.61 -25.18 -5.06
N HIS A 252 -12.80 -25.11 -4.02
CA HIS A 252 -13.20 -25.42 -2.65
C HIS A 252 -13.72 -24.20 -1.89
N CYS A 253 -13.11 -23.03 -2.09
CA CYS A 253 -13.42 -21.82 -1.32
C CYS A 253 -14.15 -20.73 -2.12
N LYS A 254 -14.45 -20.97 -3.40
CA LYS A 254 -14.75 -19.97 -4.44
C LYS A 254 -13.49 -19.17 -4.86
N PRO A 255 -13.45 -18.65 -6.10
CA PRO A 255 -12.34 -17.83 -6.55
C PRO A 255 -12.19 -16.55 -5.73
N LEU A 256 -10.97 -16.29 -5.26
CA LEU A 256 -10.67 -15.03 -4.58
C LEU A 256 -10.56 -13.89 -5.60
N THR A 257 -11.28 -12.80 -5.36
CA THR A 257 -11.27 -11.61 -6.23
C THR A 257 -10.65 -10.41 -5.53
N MET A 258 -10.31 -9.39 -6.31
CA MET A 258 -9.80 -8.10 -5.84
C MET A 258 -10.75 -7.38 -4.86
N HIS A 259 -12.02 -7.76 -4.83
CA HIS A 259 -13.05 -7.15 -3.99
C HIS A 259 -13.61 -8.11 -2.93
N SER A 260 -13.01 -9.29 -2.79
CA SER A 260 -13.39 -10.24 -1.76
C SER A 260 -13.21 -9.66 -0.36
N SER A 261 -14.08 -10.06 0.55
CA SER A 261 -14.05 -9.69 1.96
C SER A 261 -12.83 -10.31 2.66
N LEU A 262 -12.46 -9.74 3.82
CA LEU A 262 -11.40 -10.32 4.65
C LEU A 262 -11.79 -11.71 5.20
N ILE A 263 -13.08 -12.00 5.36
CA ILE A 263 -13.53 -13.33 5.81
C ILE A 263 -13.32 -14.38 4.72
N GLU A 264 -13.67 -14.06 3.47
CA GLU A 264 -13.39 -14.93 2.32
C GLU A 264 -11.89 -15.16 2.15
N LEU A 265 -11.07 -14.10 2.30
CA LEU A 265 -9.61 -14.22 2.32
C LEU A 265 -9.13 -15.17 3.43
N VAL A 266 -9.61 -15.00 4.67
CA VAL A 266 -9.21 -15.84 5.80
C VAL A 266 -9.52 -17.31 5.51
N ARG A 267 -10.71 -17.62 5.01
CA ARG A 267 -11.09 -18.99 4.61
C ARG A 267 -10.18 -19.53 3.52
N TYR A 268 -9.97 -18.75 2.47
CA TYR A 268 -9.15 -19.12 1.31
C TYR A 268 -7.69 -19.43 1.73
N VAL A 269 -7.10 -18.58 2.56
CA VAL A 269 -5.71 -18.73 3.01
C VAL A 269 -5.56 -19.84 4.04
N ARG A 270 -6.51 -20.01 4.98
CA ARG A 270 -6.51 -21.16 5.91
C ARG A 270 -6.48 -22.49 5.16
N GLU A 271 -7.36 -22.63 4.16
CA GLU A 271 -7.41 -23.82 3.33
C GLU A 271 -6.11 -24.00 2.51
N GLY A 272 -5.56 -22.91 1.98
CA GLY A 272 -4.26 -22.91 1.30
C GLY A 272 -3.14 -23.44 2.19
N ILE A 273 -3.02 -22.92 3.42
CA ILE A 273 -2.02 -23.38 4.41
C ILE A 273 -2.26 -24.85 4.76
N ARG A 274 -3.51 -25.26 4.99
CA ARG A 274 -3.85 -26.66 5.30
C ARG A 274 -3.41 -27.62 4.18
N ARG A 275 -3.54 -27.22 2.92
CA ARG A 275 -3.06 -28.01 1.77
C ARG A 275 -1.55 -28.04 1.68
N LEU A 276 -0.89 -26.91 1.89
CA LEU A 276 0.57 -26.83 1.88
C LEU A 276 1.21 -27.67 2.99
N LYS A 277 0.58 -27.75 4.17
CA LYS A 277 0.99 -28.66 5.25
C LYS A 277 0.93 -30.13 4.82
N LYS A 278 -0.09 -30.53 4.04
CA LYS A 278 -0.19 -31.89 3.48
C LYS A 278 0.90 -32.15 2.44
N GLU A 279 1.09 -31.24 1.49
CA GLU A 279 2.15 -31.36 0.47
C GLU A 279 3.55 -31.44 1.10
N ALA A 280 3.81 -30.68 2.17
CA ALA A 280 5.08 -30.70 2.89
C ALA A 280 5.30 -32.04 3.62
N ASN A 281 4.26 -32.60 4.24
CA ASN A 281 4.34 -33.90 4.93
C ASN A 281 4.48 -35.07 3.94
N GLU A 282 3.88 -34.99 2.76
CA GLU A 282 3.98 -36.02 1.72
C GLU A 282 5.37 -36.05 1.05
N GLN A 283 6.13 -34.95 1.11
CA GLN A 283 7.51 -34.88 0.59
C GLN A 283 8.56 -35.47 1.53
N VAL A 284 8.20 -35.82 2.77
CA VAL A 284 9.07 -36.56 3.69
C VAL A 284 8.62 -38.02 3.68
N PRO A 285 9.25 -38.92 2.90
CA PRO A 285 8.91 -40.32 2.97
C PRO A 285 9.26 -40.83 4.37
N SER A 286 8.37 -41.64 4.92
CA SER A 286 8.55 -42.44 6.12
C SER A 286 9.76 -43.37 6.00
N SER A 287 10.97 -42.85 6.19
CA SER A 287 12.19 -43.61 6.45
C SER A 287 12.30 -43.91 7.94
N SER A 288 11.29 -44.61 8.49
CA SER A 288 11.41 -45.21 9.81
C SER A 288 10.49 -46.43 9.94
N SER A 289 10.66 -47.37 9.03
CA SER A 289 10.38 -48.78 9.29
C SER A 289 11.51 -49.56 8.63
N TYR A 290 12.17 -50.44 9.38
CA TYR A 290 13.45 -51.13 9.13
C TYR A 290 14.68 -50.51 9.81
N LYS A 291 14.76 -50.65 11.14
CA LYS A 291 15.76 -51.49 11.82
C LYS A 291 15.40 -51.64 13.29
#